data_AF-A0A9X4LHK3-F1
#
_entry.id   AF-A0A9X4LHK3-F1
#
_cell.length_a   1.000
_cell.length_b   1.000
_cell.length_c   1.000
_cell.angle_alpha   90.00
_cell.angle_beta   90.00
_cell.angle_gamma   90.00
#
_symmetry.space_group_name_H-M   'P 1'
#
loop_
_entity.id
_entity.type
_entity.pdbx_description
1 polymer ?
#
loop_
_entity_poly.entity_id
_entity_poly.type
_entity_poly.pdbx_seq_one_letter_code
_entity_poly.pdbx_strand_id
1 'polypeptide(L)'
;MSSKASIPDFGKALRAVRLERDLSQEDFYEVSGRTYVSRLEHNGADPSLNKIVQLAQVMGTHPLTLLTLAFCGKGTPAEVERLLDGVKEEIASFKDLRLGRRDRRRPGQ
;
A
#
# COMPACT_ATOMS: atom_id res chain seq x y z
N MET A 1 20.24 5.38 -7.10
CA MET A 1 19.24 5.91 -8.06
C MET A 1 18.21 6.67 -7.25
N SER A 2 17.98 7.94 -7.56
CA SER A 2 17.09 8.80 -6.76
C SER A 2 15.64 8.54 -7.16
N SER A 3 14.94 7.65 -6.45
CA SER A 3 13.48 7.59 -6.47
C SER A 3 12.96 8.82 -5.72
N LYS A 4 12.73 9.93 -6.42
CA LYS A 4 11.82 10.95 -5.88
C LYS A 4 10.48 10.27 -5.63
N ALA A 5 9.97 10.39 -4.40
CA ALA A 5 8.66 9.87 -4.04
C ALA A 5 7.61 10.39 -5.04
N SER A 6 7.01 9.48 -5.80
CA SER A 6 5.81 9.75 -6.58
C SER A 6 4.62 9.83 -5.62
N ILE A 7 3.69 10.74 -5.90
CA ILE A 7 2.41 10.76 -5.19
C ILE A 7 1.71 9.44 -5.52
N PRO A 8 1.32 8.62 -4.51
CA PRO A 8 0.67 7.36 -4.76
C PRO A 8 -0.73 7.58 -5.35
N ASP A 9 -1.10 6.76 -6.33
CA ASP A 9 -2.44 6.70 -6.89
C ASP A 9 -3.16 5.46 -6.34
N PHE A 10 -3.57 5.54 -5.07
CA PHE A 10 -4.23 4.42 -4.40
C PHE A 10 -5.57 4.08 -5.04
N GLY A 11 -6.36 5.08 -5.46
CA GLY A 11 -7.65 4.87 -6.08
C GLY A 11 -7.56 4.02 -7.34
N LYS A 12 -6.56 4.30 -8.19
CA LYS A 12 -6.27 3.49 -9.38
C LYS A 12 -5.88 2.05 -9.04
N ALA A 13 -4.99 1.87 -8.06
CA ALA A 13 -4.55 0.54 -7.63
C ALA A 13 -5.71 -0.29 -7.07
N LEU A 14 -6.53 0.30 -6.20
CA LEU A 14 -7.72 -0.33 -5.64
C LEU A 14 -8.69 -0.77 -6.74
N ARG A 15 -9.01 0.14 -7.67
CA ARG A 15 -9.93 -0.15 -8.78
C ARG A 15 -9.40 -1.27 -9.68
N ALA A 16 -8.12 -1.22 -10.03
CA ALA A 16 -7.51 -2.22 -10.90
C ALA A 16 -7.57 -3.62 -10.27
N VAL A 17 -7.16 -3.76 -9.00
CA VAL A 17 -7.20 -5.05 -8.32
C VAL A 17 -8.63 -5.52 -8.08
N ARG A 18 -9.56 -4.62 -7.76
CA ARG A 18 -10.98 -4.97 -7.59
C ARG A 18 -11.56 -5.58 -8.87
N LEU A 19 -11.32 -4.94 -10.01
CA LEU A 19 -11.81 -5.43 -11.30
C LEU A 19 -11.13 -6.75 -11.72
N GLU A 20 -9.83 -6.91 -11.46
CA GLU A 20 -9.11 -8.17 -11.71
C GLU A 20 -9.67 -9.34 -10.87
N ARG A 21 -10.24 -9.04 -9.69
CA ARG A 21 -10.87 -10.02 -8.81
C ARG A 21 -12.38 -10.20 -9.07
N ASP A 22 -12.91 -9.59 -10.12
CA ASP A 22 -14.33 -9.63 -10.50
C ASP A 22 -15.28 -9.17 -9.38
N LEU A 23 -14.86 -8.15 -8.63
CA LEU A 23 -15.63 -7.58 -7.53
C LEU A 23 -16.31 -6.27 -7.94
N SER A 24 -17.55 -6.08 -7.54
CA SER A 24 -18.26 -4.81 -7.56
C SER A 24 -17.85 -3.93 -6.37
N GLN A 25 -18.23 -2.66 -6.38
CA GLN A 25 -18.06 -1.79 -5.21
C GLN A 25 -18.97 -2.21 -4.04
N GLU A 26 -20.03 -2.97 -4.30
CA GLU A 26 -20.99 -3.41 -3.28
C GLU A 26 -20.45 -4.56 -2.44
N ASP A 27 -19.51 -5.35 -2.98
CA ASP A 27 -18.88 -6.46 -2.26
C ASP A 27 -18.05 -6.02 -1.05
N PHE A 28 -17.84 -4.71 -0.88
CA PHE A 28 -17.12 -4.13 0.24
C PHE A 28 -18.03 -3.67 1.39
N TYR A 29 -19.35 -3.88 1.31
CA TYR A 29 -20.32 -3.28 2.23
C TYR A 29 -20.05 -3.54 3.72
N GLU A 30 -19.52 -4.71 4.07
CA GLU A 30 -19.21 -5.10 5.46
C GLU A 30 -18.06 -4.29 6.06
N VAL A 31 -17.10 -3.88 5.23
CA VAL A 31 -15.91 -3.14 5.65
C VAL A 31 -15.99 -1.66 5.32
N SER A 32 -16.86 -1.27 4.39
CA SER A 32 -16.95 0.08 3.87
C SER A 32 -18.29 0.33 3.16
N GLY A 33 -18.93 1.46 3.43
CA GLY A 33 -20.07 1.89 2.62
C GLY A 33 -19.70 2.05 1.14
N ARG A 34 -20.61 1.70 0.23
CA ARG A 34 -20.45 1.78 -1.24
C ARG A 34 -19.89 3.14 -1.69
N THR A 35 -20.44 4.23 -1.16
CA THR A 35 -20.01 5.60 -1.49
C THR A 35 -18.55 5.86 -1.13
N TYR A 36 -18.03 5.23 -0.07
CA TYR A 36 -16.64 5.42 0.34
C TYR A 36 -15.67 4.71 -0.61
N VAL A 37 -15.98 3.48 -1.05
CA VAL A 37 -15.17 2.78 -2.06
C VAL A 37 -15.12 3.58 -3.36
N SER A 38 -16.27 4.08 -3.81
CA SER A 38 -16.32 4.96 -4.99
C SER A 38 -15.44 6.20 -4.82
N ARG A 39 -15.49 6.87 -3.66
CA ARG A 39 -14.62 8.01 -3.37
C ARG A 39 -13.15 7.64 -3.37
N LEU A 40 -12.76 6.49 -2.79
CA LEU A 40 -11.38 6.02 -2.82
C LEU A 40 -10.88 5.83 -4.26
N GLU A 41 -11.67 5.17 -5.11
CA GLU A 41 -11.28 4.90 -6.50
C GLU A 41 -11.10 6.16 -7.36
N HIS A 42 -11.70 7.27 -6.96
CA HIS A 42 -11.58 8.57 -7.62
C HIS A 42 -10.71 9.56 -6.84
N ASN A 43 -9.87 9.08 -5.91
CA ASN A 43 -8.97 9.90 -5.09
C ASN A 43 -9.69 11.03 -4.31
N GLY A 44 -10.96 10.81 -3.95
CA GLY A 44 -11.81 11.72 -3.17
C GLY A 44 -11.82 11.43 -1.66
N ALA A 45 -11.00 10.48 -1.21
CA ALA A 45 -10.75 10.16 0.19
C ALA A 45 -9.41 9.43 0.35
N ASP A 46 -8.76 9.63 1.50
CA ASP A 46 -7.55 8.90 1.88
C ASP A 46 -7.91 7.76 2.86
N PRO A 47 -7.57 6.50 2.57
CA PRO A 47 -7.79 5.39 3.47
C PRO A 47 -6.70 5.32 4.54
N SER A 48 -7.07 4.99 5.77
CA SER A 48 -6.09 4.62 6.80
C SER A 48 -5.44 3.26 6.47
N LEU A 49 -4.27 2.98 7.05
CA LEU A 49 -3.61 1.68 6.85
C LEU A 49 -4.52 0.50 7.25
N ASN A 50 -5.25 0.61 8.36
CA ASN A 50 -6.22 -0.40 8.78
C ASN A 50 -7.33 -0.59 7.74
N LYS A 51 -7.77 0.50 7.10
CA LYS A 51 -8.76 0.42 6.02
C LYS A 51 -8.19 -0.30 4.80
N ILE A 52 -6.95 0.00 4.42
CA ILE A 52 -6.26 -0.71 3.31
C ILE A 52 -6.20 -2.21 3.59
N VAL A 53 -5.89 -2.62 4.83
CA VAL A 53 -5.89 -4.04 5.24
C VAL A 53 -7.28 -4.66 5.04
N GLN A 54 -8.34 -4.01 5.51
CA GLN A 54 -9.71 -4.51 5.36
C GLN A 54 -10.14 -4.63 3.89
N LEU A 55 -9.83 -3.63 3.06
CA LEU A 55 -10.13 -3.68 1.62
C LEU A 55 -9.36 -4.82 0.93
N ALA A 56 -8.08 -4.98 1.28
CA ALA A 56 -7.24 -6.04 0.74
C ALA A 56 -7.76 -7.44 1.10
N GLN A 57 -8.28 -7.61 2.33
CA GLN A 57 -8.90 -8.86 2.79
C GLN A 57 -10.11 -9.25 1.93
N VAL A 58 -11.01 -8.31 1.64
CA VAL A 58 -12.18 -8.56 0.75
C VAL A 58 -11.73 -9.03 -0.63
N MET A 59 -10.64 -8.46 -1.16
CA MET A 59 -10.09 -8.85 -2.46
C MET A 59 -9.22 -10.12 -2.43
N GLY A 60 -9.02 -10.75 -1.27
CA GLY A 60 -8.11 -11.89 -1.13
C GLY A 60 -6.67 -11.56 -1.56
N THR A 61 -6.19 -10.36 -1.21
CA THR A 61 -4.85 -9.87 -1.57
C THR A 61 -4.10 -9.34 -0.35
N HIS A 62 -2.78 -9.24 -0.46
CA HIS A 62 -1.96 -8.62 0.59
C HIS A 62 -2.07 -7.08 0.49
N PRO A 63 -2.19 -6.32 1.59
CA PRO A 63 -2.30 -4.86 1.54
C PRO A 63 -1.09 -4.19 0.88
N LEU A 64 0.09 -4.78 1.02
CA LEU A 64 1.29 -4.29 0.33
C LEU A 64 1.16 -4.36 -1.19
N THR A 65 0.39 -5.31 -1.75
CA THR A 65 0.12 -5.36 -3.19
C THR A 65 -0.57 -4.08 -3.68
N LEU A 66 -1.56 -3.58 -2.94
CA LEU A 66 -2.25 -2.33 -3.27
C LEU A 66 -1.30 -1.14 -3.16
N LEU A 67 -0.50 -1.10 -2.09
CA LEU A 67 0.46 -0.02 -1.87
C LEU A 67 1.54 -0.01 -2.96
N THR A 68 2.12 -1.16 -3.30
CA THR A 68 3.11 -1.27 -4.38
C THR A 68 2.52 -0.76 -5.70
N LEU A 69 1.32 -1.21 -6.08
CA LEU A 69 0.67 -0.76 -7.30
C LEU A 69 0.31 0.73 -7.29
N ALA A 70 0.02 1.31 -6.11
CA ALA A 70 -0.25 2.74 -5.99
C ALA A 70 0.99 3.60 -6.31
N PHE A 71 2.20 3.07 -6.13
CA PHE A 71 3.45 3.75 -6.51
C PHE A 71 3.90 3.43 -7.94
N CYS A 72 3.16 2.57 -8.66
CA CYS A 72 3.45 2.24 -10.06
C CYS A 72 2.60 3.08 -11.02
N GLY A 73 3.21 3.52 -12.11
CA GLY A 73 2.52 4.19 -13.21
C GLY A 73 1.67 3.21 -14.03
N LYS A 74 2.25 2.09 -14.47
CA LYS A 74 1.55 1.08 -15.28
C LYS A 74 1.40 -0.27 -14.58
N GLY A 75 2.18 -0.53 -13.54
CA GLY A 75 2.16 -1.81 -12.81
C GLY A 75 2.77 -2.96 -13.63
N THR A 76 3.66 -2.64 -14.58
CA THR A 76 4.36 -3.67 -15.35
C THR A 76 5.28 -4.49 -14.46
N PRO A 77 5.54 -5.79 -14.77
CA PRO A 77 6.42 -6.62 -13.94
C PRO A 77 7.78 -5.97 -13.67
N ALA A 78 8.41 -5.38 -14.69
CA ALA A 78 9.70 -4.70 -14.56
C ALA A 78 9.65 -3.42 -13.71
N GLU A 79 8.51 -2.71 -13.71
CA GLU A 79 8.32 -1.53 -12.85
C GLU A 79 8.14 -1.94 -11.38
N VAL A 80 7.34 -2.98 -11.14
CA VAL A 80 7.14 -3.54 -9.80
C VAL A 80 8.46 -4.09 -9.24
N GLU A 81 9.22 -4.82 -10.05
CA GLU A 81 10.52 -5.38 -9.66
C GLU A 81 11.50 -4.27 -9.27
N ARG A 82 11.67 -3.24 -10.10
CA ARG A 82 12.53 -2.09 -9.79
C ARG A 82 12.12 -1.38 -8.51
N LEU A 83 10.82 -1.18 -8.28
CA LEU A 83 10.32 -0.55 -7.06
C LEU A 83 10.66 -1.39 -5.83
N LEU A 84 10.36 -2.69 -5.88
CA LEU A 84 10.61 -3.58 -4.76
C LEU A 84 12.10 -3.74 -4.47
N ASP A 85 12.96 -3.79 -5.51
CA ASP A 85 14.40 -3.87 -5.33
C ASP A 85 14.97 -2.58 -4.73
N GLY A 86 14.49 -1.40 -5.16
CA GLY A 86 14.85 -0.13 -4.51
C GLY A 86 14.48 -0.11 -3.03
N VAL A 87 13.26 -0.56 -2.68
CA VAL A 87 12.83 -0.66 -1.28
C VAL A 87 13.70 -1.65 -0.49
N LYS A 88 14.08 -2.79 -1.08
CA LYS A 88 14.99 -3.77 -0.44
C LYS A 88 16.37 -3.15 -0.19
N GLU A 89 16.93 -2.45 -1.17
CA GLU A 89 18.22 -1.76 -1.05
C GLU A 89 18.19 -0.68 0.03
N GLU A 90 17.12 0.13 0.08
CA GLU A 90 16.91 1.13 1.12
C GLU A 90 16.87 0.49 2.52
N ILE A 91 16.09 -0.59 2.68
CA ILE A 91 16.01 -1.33 3.95
C ILE A 91 17.39 -1.88 4.34
N ALA A 92 18.12 -2.47 3.40
CA ALA A 92 19.46 -3.01 3.63
C ALA A 92 20.50 -1.92 3.99
N SER A 93 20.26 -0.67 3.58
CA SER A 93 21.14 0.46 3.88
C SER A 93 21.04 0.94 5.34
N PHE A 94 19.98 0.57 6.06
CA PHE A 94 19.78 0.99 7.44
C PHE A 94 20.70 0.22 8.41
N LYS A 95 21.70 0.91 8.97
CA LYS A 95 22.70 0.29 9.86
C LYS A 95 22.17 -0.04 11.25
N ASP A 96 21.23 0.76 11.75
CA ASP A 96 20.75 0.71 13.14
C ASP A 96 19.23 0.54 13.26
N LEU A 97 18.53 0.20 12.18
CA LEU A 97 17.07 0.01 12.21
C LEU A 97 16.72 -1.19 13.09
N ARG A 98 15.92 -0.95 14.13
CA ARG A 98 15.37 -1.99 15.01
C ARG A 98 13.85 -1.89 15.04
N LEU A 99 13.17 -2.88 14.48
CA LEU A 99 11.72 -3.02 14.59
C LEU A 99 11.38 -3.78 15.88
N GLY A 100 11.34 -3.06 17.00
CA GLY A 100 11.07 -3.62 18.34
C GLY A 100 11.08 -2.54 19.43
N ARG A 101 10.38 -2.76 20.55
CA ARG A 101 10.29 -1.79 21.66
C ARG A 101 11.70 -1.38 22.10
N ARG A 102 11.95 -0.06 22.08
CA ARG A 102 13.15 0.65 22.54
C ARG A 102 14.00 -0.20 23.50
N ASP A 103 15.20 -0.53 23.07
CA ASP A 103 16.29 -0.74 24.01
C ASP A 103 16.34 0.50 24.88
N ARG A 104 16.01 0.36 26.17
CA ARG A 104 16.27 1.38 27.18
C ARG A 104 17.79 1.46 27.32
N ARG A 105 18.49 2.08 26.37
CA ARG A 105 19.80 2.67 26.67
C ARG A 105 19.53 3.79 27.66
N ARG A 106 19.62 3.48 28.95
CA ARG A 106 19.94 4.49 29.96
C ARG A 106 21.40 4.89 29.69
N PRO A 107 21.69 6.12 29.26
CA PRO A 107 23.06 6.60 29.27
C PRO A 107 23.44 6.90 30.73
N GLY A 108 24.55 6.32 31.20
CA GLY A 108 25.32 6.78 32.36
C GLY A 108 24.73 6.52 33.75
N GLN A 109 25.28 5.51 34.45
CA GLN A 109 25.90 5.79 35.75
C GLN A 109 27.37 6.13 35.49
#